data_AF-A0AA88NE79-F1
#
_entry.id   AF-A0AA88NE79-F1
#
_cell.length_a   1.000
_cell.length_b   1.000
_cell.length_c   1.000
_cell.angle_alpha   90.00
_cell.angle_beta   90.00
_cell.angle_gamma   90.00
#
_symmetry.space_group_name_H-M   'P 1'
#
loop_
_entity.id
_entity.type
_entity.pdbx_description
1 polymer ?
#
loop_
_entity_poly.entity_id
_entity_poly.type
_entity_poly.pdbx_seq_one_letter_code
_entity_poly.pdbx_strand_id
1 'polypeptide(L)'
;MEEKCHKRPSFIHSSSTAYPNYLGKKVDCPAKLYVRYVERYDQFAEAKTSSRTEKQVAIKGVLESLKENTTVTSEIIHVKIPLAGAHKNHNTSQNDNFSNNIHYMVRDKIQEYVILGITSVPFLKKVLKTFVQKELSGI
;
A
#
# COMPACT_ATOMS: atom_id res chain seq x y z
N MET A 1 29.88 4.21 23.89
CA MET A 1 28.61 4.69 24.47
C MET A 1 27.52 4.41 23.45
N GLU A 2 26.85 3.26 23.57
CA GLU A 2 25.73 2.91 22.70
C GLU A 2 24.44 3.44 23.34
N GLU A 3 23.82 4.43 22.70
CA GLU A 3 22.49 4.91 23.05
C GLU A 3 21.47 3.80 22.79
N LYS A 4 21.09 3.07 23.84
CA LYS A 4 19.93 2.18 23.79
C LYS A 4 18.68 3.04 23.66
N CYS A 5 18.19 3.23 22.43
CA CYS A 5 16.89 3.82 22.14
C CYS A 5 15.78 2.94 22.75
N HIS A 6 15.39 3.23 23.99
CA HIS A 6 14.26 2.59 24.66
C HIS A 6 12.97 3.19 24.09
N LYS A 7 12.50 2.66 22.97
CA LYS A 7 11.15 2.98 22.46
C LYS A 7 10.13 2.57 23.53
N ARG A 8 9.56 3.56 24.22
CA ARG A 8 8.45 3.37 25.15
C ARG A 8 7.26 2.78 24.38
N PRO A 9 6.55 1.78 24.92
CA PRO A 9 5.34 1.25 24.29
C PRO A 9 4.26 2.33 24.27
N SER A 10 3.89 2.75 23.07
CA SER A 10 2.83 3.72 22.83
C SER A 10 1.46 3.07 22.83
N PHE A 11 0.44 3.84 23.21
CA PHE A 11 -0.93 3.41 23.06
C PHE A 11 -1.35 3.45 21.58
N ILE A 12 -1.98 2.36 21.12
CA ILE A 12 -2.41 2.17 19.73
C ILE A 12 -3.93 2.02 19.72
N HIS A 13 -4.62 3.00 19.15
CA HIS A 13 -6.00 2.82 18.73
C HIS A 13 -6.01 2.28 17.31
N SER A 14 -6.89 1.32 17.01
CA SER A 14 -6.96 0.78 15.67
C SER A 14 -8.39 0.46 15.25
N SER A 15 -8.80 1.01 14.12
CA SER A 15 -10.03 0.67 13.44
C SER A 15 -9.70 -0.16 12.20
N SER A 16 -10.48 -1.22 11.94
CA SER A 16 -10.28 -2.08 10.77
C SER A 16 -11.57 -2.12 9.97
N THR A 17 -11.49 -1.75 8.69
CA THR A 17 -12.63 -1.77 7.77
C THR A 17 -12.28 -2.64 6.57
N ALA A 18 -13.18 -3.56 6.23
CA ALA A 18 -13.07 -4.38 5.03
C ALA A 18 -13.77 -3.66 3.89
N TYR A 19 -13.04 -3.40 2.81
CA TYR A 19 -13.59 -2.77 1.62
C TYR A 19 -13.81 -3.83 0.53
N PRO A 20 -14.98 -3.88 -0.12
CA PRO A 20 -15.14 -4.63 -1.35
C PRO A 20 -14.30 -3.97 -2.45
N ASN A 21 -13.76 -4.78 -3.36
CA ASN A 21 -13.03 -4.28 -4.54
C ASN A 21 -14.01 -3.62 -5.52
N TYR A 22 -14.27 -2.32 -5.38
CA TYR A 22 -15.18 -1.54 -6.24
C TYR A 22 -14.49 -0.81 -7.41
N LEU A 23 -13.44 -1.38 -8.00
CA LEU A 23 -12.82 -0.81 -9.19
C LEU A 23 -12.83 -1.82 -10.35
N GLY A 24 -13.95 -1.80 -11.10
CA GLY A 24 -14.05 -2.32 -12.45
C GLY A 24 -14.42 -3.80 -12.60
N LYS A 25 -15.62 -4.07 -13.14
CA LYS A 25 -16.03 -5.28 -13.91
C LYS A 25 -15.61 -6.68 -13.40
N LYS A 26 -15.35 -6.89 -12.11
CA LYS A 26 -15.18 -8.24 -11.54
C LYS A 26 -16.36 -8.54 -10.61
N VAL A 27 -17.44 -9.00 -11.22
CA VAL A 27 -18.77 -9.03 -10.58
C VAL A 27 -18.87 -10.05 -9.45
N ASP A 28 -17.97 -11.03 -9.34
CA ASP A 28 -18.07 -12.07 -8.30
C ASP A 28 -16.77 -12.34 -7.51
N CYS A 29 -15.92 -11.35 -7.24
CA CYS A 29 -14.68 -11.60 -6.47
C CYS A 29 -14.92 -11.61 -4.94
N PRO A 30 -14.65 -12.72 -4.21
CA PRO A 30 -14.77 -12.74 -2.75
C PRO A 30 -13.57 -12.14 -2.01
N ALA A 31 -12.51 -11.74 -2.73
CA ALA A 31 -11.30 -11.20 -2.14
C ALA A 31 -11.55 -9.80 -1.55
N LYS A 32 -11.19 -9.63 -0.28
CA LYS A 32 -11.38 -8.38 0.46
C LYS A 32 -10.04 -7.73 0.77
N LEU A 33 -10.00 -6.42 0.59
CA LEU A 33 -8.90 -5.60 1.06
C LEU A 33 -9.19 -5.16 2.48
N TYR A 34 -8.23 -5.35 3.38
CA TYR A 34 -8.35 -4.90 4.77
C TYR A 34 -7.45 -3.69 4.96
N VAL A 35 -8.07 -2.56 5.30
CA VAL A 35 -7.34 -1.37 5.75
C VAL A 35 -7.55 -1.25 7.25
N ARG A 36 -6.45 -1.11 7.97
CA ARG A 36 -6.45 -0.80 9.39
C ARG A 36 -5.78 0.55 9.57
N TYR A 37 -6.53 1.51 10.10
CA TYR A 37 -6.01 2.80 10.50
C TYR A 37 -5.56 2.68 11.95
N VAL A 38 -4.31 3.06 12.19
CA VAL A 38 -3.69 3.01 13.52
C VAL A 38 -3.31 4.43 13.90
N GLU A 39 -3.97 4.92 14.94
CA GLU A 39 -3.66 6.21 15.57
C GLU A 39 -2.83 5.95 16.81
N ARG A 40 -1.71 6.66 16.91
CA ARG A 40 -0.76 6.54 18.02
C ARG A 40 -0.79 7.80 18.85
N TYR A 41 -0.91 7.62 20.16
CA TYR A 41 -0.91 8.71 21.14
C TYR A 41 0.27 8.53 22.09
N ASP A 42 1.40 9.16 21.78
CA ASP A 42 2.62 9.02 22.59
C ASP A 42 2.51 9.72 23.94
N GLN A 43 1.60 10.69 24.08
CA GLN A 43 1.30 11.33 25.37
C GLN A 43 0.78 10.33 26.43
N PHE A 44 0.24 9.19 26.01
CA PHE A 44 -0.24 8.13 26.89
C PHE A 44 0.69 6.91 26.87
N ALA A 45 1.93 7.06 26.40
CA ALA A 45 2.91 5.99 26.41
C ALA A 45 3.32 5.64 27.84
N GLU A 46 3.15 4.37 28.20
CA GLU A 46 3.44 3.88 29.54
C GLU A 46 4.80 3.19 29.61
N ALA A 47 5.35 3.06 30.81
CA ALA A 47 6.51 2.20 31.03
C ALA A 47 6.12 0.72 30.87
N LYS A 48 7.05 -0.13 30.43
CA LYS A 48 6.78 -1.59 30.31
C LYS A 48 6.38 -2.24 31.65
N THR A 49 6.80 -1.67 32.76
CA THR A 49 6.56 -2.16 34.12
C THR A 49 5.35 -1.50 34.81
N SER A 50 4.52 -0.76 34.08
CA SER A 50 3.39 -0.04 34.67
C SER A 50 2.38 -0.99 35.31
N SER A 51 1.90 -0.59 36.48
CA SER A 51 0.88 -1.26 37.27
C SER A 51 -0.45 -1.32 36.54
N ARG A 52 -1.35 -2.21 36.97
CA ARG A 52 -2.69 -2.34 36.40
C ARG A 52 -3.51 -1.05 36.50
N THR A 53 -3.31 -0.30 37.59
CA THR A 53 -4.04 0.94 37.85
C THR A 53 -3.60 2.05 36.89
N GLU A 54 -2.28 2.19 36.67
CA GLU A 54 -1.72 3.15 35.71
C GLU A 54 -2.26 2.87 34.29
N LYS A 55 -2.25 1.60 33.86
CA LYS A 55 -2.84 1.14 32.60
C LYS A 55 -4.29 1.58 32.41
N GLN A 56 -5.09 1.48 33.47
CA GLN A 56 -6.49 1.90 33.41
C GLN A 56 -6.65 3.41 33.28
N VAL A 57 -5.77 4.19 33.92
CA VAL A 57 -5.77 5.65 33.80
C VAL A 57 -5.38 6.07 32.38
N ALA A 58 -4.33 5.49 31.78
CA ALA A 58 -3.96 5.80 30.40
C ALA A 58 -5.05 5.41 29.39
N ILE A 59 -5.68 4.23 29.55
CA ILE A 59 -6.81 3.83 28.70
C ILE A 59 -7.97 4.84 28.79
N LYS A 60 -8.32 5.28 30.00
CA LYS A 60 -9.37 6.30 30.18
C LYS A 60 -9.00 7.62 29.51
N GLY A 61 -7.76 8.09 29.68
CA GLY A 61 -7.27 9.30 29.02
C GLY A 61 -7.36 9.23 27.50
N VAL A 62 -7.01 8.08 26.91
CA VAL A 62 -7.16 7.89 25.46
C VAL A 62 -8.63 7.92 25.03
N LEU A 63 -9.52 7.27 25.77
CA LEU A 63 -10.95 7.24 25.44
C LEU A 63 -11.59 8.63 25.53
N GLU A 64 -11.13 9.48 26.43
CA GLU A 64 -11.55 10.88 26.52
C GLU A 64 -10.99 11.69 25.34
N SER A 65 -9.70 11.55 25.03
CA SER A 65 -9.08 12.21 23.87
C SER A 65 -9.71 11.83 22.52
N LEU A 66 -10.19 10.59 22.38
CA LEU A 66 -10.94 10.14 21.20
C LEU A 66 -12.28 10.86 21.05
N LYS A 67 -12.90 11.30 22.15
CA LYS A 67 -14.16 12.08 22.11
C LYS A 67 -13.90 13.55 21.79
N GLU A 68 -12.73 14.06 22.17
CA GLU A 68 -12.35 15.48 22.05
C GLU A 68 -11.57 15.81 20.77
N ASN A 69 -11.37 14.85 19.85
CA ASN A 69 -10.54 15.01 18.65
C ASN A 69 -9.12 15.54 18.96
N THR A 70 -8.49 15.02 20.01
CA THR A 70 -7.13 15.41 20.39
C THR A 70 -6.12 15.04 19.29
N THR A 71 -5.06 15.85 19.16
CA THR A 71 -3.98 15.66 18.18
C THR A 71 -3.31 14.29 18.30
N VAL A 72 -3.43 13.50 17.24
CA VAL A 72 -2.73 12.22 17.06
C VAL A 72 -1.23 12.48 16.89
N THR A 73 -0.37 11.69 17.55
CA THR A 73 1.09 11.86 17.40
C THR A 73 1.59 11.30 16.07
N SER A 74 1.02 10.17 15.63
CA SER A 74 1.28 9.63 14.30
C SER A 74 0.15 8.73 13.82
N GLU A 75 -0.14 8.78 12.53
CA GLU A 75 -1.08 7.90 11.85
C GLU A 75 -0.31 6.85 11.03
N ILE A 76 -0.70 5.59 11.14
CA ILE A 76 -0.12 4.49 10.37
C ILE A 76 -1.25 3.73 9.68
N ILE A 77 -1.15 3.57 8.37
CA ILE A 77 -2.13 2.82 7.58
C ILE A 77 -1.54 1.44 7.27
N HIS A 78 -2.17 0.40 7.81
CA HIS A 78 -1.84 -0.99 7.50
C HIS A 78 -2.78 -1.50 6.43
N VAL A 79 -2.24 -1.86 5.27
CA VAL A 79 -3.01 -2.46 4.18
C VAL A 79 -2.65 -3.94 4.08
N LYS A 80 -3.64 -4.82 4.19
CA LYS A 80 -3.50 -6.24 3.88
C LYS A 80 -4.18 -6.51 2.54
N ILE A 81 -3.35 -6.80 1.55
CA ILE A 81 -3.78 -7.19 0.22
C ILE A 81 -4.16 -8.67 0.25
N PRO A 82 -5.33 -9.07 -0.28
CA PRO A 82 -5.71 -10.47 -0.36
C PRO A 82 -4.72 -11.27 -1.22
N LEU A 83 -4.40 -12.48 -0.78
CA LEU A 83 -3.53 -13.41 -1.52
C LEU A 83 -4.23 -13.89 -2.79
N ALA A 84 -3.46 -14.30 -3.80
CA ALA A 84 -3.97 -14.81 -5.08
C ALA A 84 -5.10 -15.86 -4.91
N GLY A 85 -4.92 -16.81 -3.98
CA GLY A 85 -5.93 -17.85 -3.69
C GLY A 85 -7.24 -17.35 -3.06
N ALA A 86 -7.31 -16.10 -2.59
CA ALA A 86 -8.55 -15.48 -2.12
C ALA A 86 -9.47 -15.05 -3.27
N HIS A 87 -8.97 -15.02 -4.51
CA HIS A 87 -9.72 -14.66 -5.70
C HIS A 87 -10.31 -15.92 -6.36
N LYS A 88 -11.35 -16.48 -5.75
CA LYS A 88 -11.86 -17.82 -6.12
C LYS A 88 -12.61 -17.89 -7.45
N ASN A 89 -13.19 -16.76 -7.89
CA ASN A 89 -14.11 -16.74 -9.04
C ASN A 89 -13.52 -16.04 -10.27
N HIS A 90 -12.24 -15.68 -10.20
CA HIS A 90 -11.51 -15.20 -11.36
C HIS A 90 -10.03 -15.50 -11.15
N ASN A 91 -9.30 -15.72 -12.24
CA ASN A 91 -7.86 -15.74 -12.13
C ASN A 91 -7.39 -14.37 -11.64
N THR A 92 -6.71 -14.34 -10.49
CA THR A 92 -5.68 -13.34 -10.29
C THR A 92 -4.57 -13.77 -11.21
N SER A 93 -4.43 -13.10 -12.33
CA SER A 93 -3.26 -13.26 -13.15
C SER A 93 -2.06 -12.83 -12.27
N GLN A 94 -1.39 -13.80 -11.63
CA GLN A 94 0.06 -13.71 -11.43
C GLN A 94 0.79 -13.56 -12.79
N ASN A 95 0.03 -13.67 -13.89
CA ASN A 95 0.41 -13.37 -15.27
C ASN A 95 -0.12 -12.00 -15.78
N ASP A 96 -0.52 -11.06 -14.92
CA ASP A 96 -0.55 -9.62 -15.31
C ASP A 96 0.85 -9.01 -15.26
N ASN A 97 1.86 -9.89 -15.26
CA ASN A 97 3.15 -9.51 -15.77
C ASN A 97 2.93 -8.90 -17.16
N PHE A 98 3.62 -7.80 -17.40
CA PHE A 98 4.24 -7.52 -18.69
C PHE A 98 5.20 -8.68 -19.09
N SER A 99 4.80 -9.96 -19.00
CA SER A 99 5.57 -11.15 -19.39
C SER A 99 5.15 -11.68 -20.75
N ASN A 100 4.50 -10.86 -21.57
CA ASN A 100 4.69 -11.07 -23.00
C ASN A 100 6.18 -10.86 -23.24
N ASN A 101 6.85 -11.83 -23.86
CA ASN A 101 8.21 -11.62 -24.35
C ASN A 101 8.16 -10.40 -25.28
N ILE A 102 8.57 -9.24 -24.75
CA ILE A 102 8.70 -8.03 -25.54
C ILE A 102 9.88 -8.26 -26.46
N HIS A 103 9.69 -8.05 -27.76
CA HIS A 103 10.78 -8.13 -28.73
C HIS A 103 11.95 -7.26 -28.24
N TYR A 104 13.17 -7.80 -28.22
CA TYR A 104 14.33 -7.15 -27.60
C TYR A 104 14.53 -5.71 -28.11
N MET A 105 14.32 -5.46 -29.41
CA MET A 105 14.41 -4.11 -29.98
C MET A 105 13.40 -3.10 -29.39
N VAL A 106 12.20 -3.53 -29.02
CA VAL A 106 11.20 -2.66 -28.38
C VAL A 106 11.63 -2.35 -26.95
N ARG A 107 12.20 -3.33 -26.25
CA ARG A 107 12.77 -3.14 -24.91
C ARG A 107 13.92 -2.14 -24.92
N ASP A 108 14.84 -2.27 -25.86
CA ASP A 108 16.00 -1.38 -25.98
C ASP A 108 15.55 0.06 -26.29
N LYS A 109 14.56 0.22 -27.17
CA LYS A 109 13.99 1.54 -27.49
C LYS A 109 13.27 2.18 -26.30
N ILE A 110 12.59 1.39 -25.46
CA ILE A 110 12.01 1.88 -24.20
C ILE A 110 13.13 2.39 -23.28
N GLN A 111 14.22 1.63 -23.13
CA GLN A 111 15.34 2.03 -22.27
C GLN A 111 16.00 3.33 -22.76
N GLU A 112 16.19 3.49 -24.07
CA GLU A 112 16.71 4.73 -24.66
C GLU A 112 15.86 5.94 -24.26
N TYR A 113 14.52 5.87 -24.41
CA TYR A 113 13.64 6.97 -24.04
C TYR A 113 13.65 7.27 -22.54
N VAL A 114 13.75 6.24 -21.70
CA VAL A 114 13.85 6.40 -20.24
C VAL A 114 15.17 7.09 -19.86
N ILE A 115 16.29 6.72 -20.49
CA ILE A 115 17.59 7.38 -20.27
C ILE A 115 17.53 8.86 -20.68
N LEU A 116 16.77 9.20 -21.72
CA LEU A 116 16.51 10.57 -22.17
C LEU A 116 15.49 11.32 -21.29
N GLY A 117 15.00 10.72 -20.21
CA GLY A 117 14.04 11.32 -19.28
C GLY A 117 12.60 11.36 -19.78
N ILE A 118 12.29 10.68 -20.89
CA ILE A 118 10.95 10.64 -21.48
C ILE A 118 10.16 9.51 -20.83
N THR A 119 9.32 9.86 -19.85
CA THR A 119 8.51 8.91 -19.07
C THR A 119 7.01 9.02 -19.33
N SER A 120 6.60 9.91 -20.23
CA SER A 120 5.18 10.11 -20.59
C SER A 120 4.61 8.88 -21.30
N VAL A 121 3.74 8.16 -20.61
CA VAL A 121 3.11 6.93 -21.11
C VAL A 121 2.34 7.12 -22.43
N PRO A 122 1.51 8.17 -22.60
CA PRO A 122 0.81 8.41 -23.87
C PRO A 122 1.78 8.63 -25.04
N PHE A 123 2.87 9.35 -24.79
CA PHE A 123 3.89 9.63 -25.80
C PHE A 123 4.66 8.35 -26.18
N LEU A 124 5.16 7.61 -25.19
CA LEU A 124 5.85 6.33 -25.40
C LEU A 124 4.97 5.35 -26.19
N LYS A 125 3.67 5.26 -25.87
CA LYS A 125 2.73 4.39 -26.59
C LYS A 125 2.61 4.76 -28.07
N LYS A 126 2.56 6.05 -28.40
CA LYS A 126 2.49 6.52 -29.79
C LYS A 126 3.77 6.19 -30.55
N VAL A 127 4.92 6.50 -29.96
CA VAL A 127 6.24 6.34 -30.59
C VAL A 127 6.61 4.87 -30.75
N LEU A 128 6.39 4.04 -29.74
CA LEU A 128 6.64 2.60 -29.82
C LEU A 128 5.72 1.91 -30.81
N LYS A 129 4.45 2.36 -30.95
CA LYS A 129 3.55 1.86 -31.98
C LYS A 129 4.11 2.13 -33.38
N THR A 130 4.55 3.36 -33.65
CA THR A 130 5.18 3.73 -34.92
C THR A 130 6.46 2.91 -35.18
N PHE A 131 7.30 2.73 -34.16
CA PHE A 131 8.51 1.92 -34.26
C PHE A 131 8.21 0.46 -34.63
N VAL A 132 7.26 -0.18 -33.95
CA VAL A 132 6.87 -1.57 -34.23
C VAL A 132 6.27 -1.72 -35.63
N GLN A 133 5.45 -0.77 -36.09
CA GLN A 133 4.86 -0.81 -37.42
C GLN A 133 5.95 -0.72 -38.51
N LYS A 134 6.86 0.25 -38.38
CA LYS A 134 7.90 0.51 -39.37
C LYS A 134 9.01 -0.54 -39.39
N GLU A 135 9.55 -0.89 -38.22
CA GLU A 135 10.80 -1.68 -38.13
C GLU A 135 10.55 -3.18 -37.93
N LEU A 136 9.39 -3.57 -37.38
CA LEU A 136 9.08 -4.97 -37.09
C LEU A 136 7.96 -5.55 -37.97
N SER A 137 7.11 -4.70 -38.55
CA SER A 137 6.00 -5.16 -39.40
C SER A 137 6.22 -4.89 -40.90
N GLY A 138 7.24 -4.10 -41.26
CA GLY A 138 7.61 -3.83 -42.66
C GLY A 138 6.53 -3.14 -43.49
N ILE A 139 5.58 -2.44 -42.83
CA ILE A 139 4.51 -1.66 -43.46
C ILE A 139 4.81 -0.17 -43.28
#